data_AF-A0A1M7HLN5-F1
#
_entry.id   AF-A0A1M7HLN5-F1
#
_cell.length_a   1.000
_cell.length_b   1.000
_cell.length_c   1.000
_cell.angle_alpha   90.00
_cell.angle_beta   90.00
_cell.angle_gamma   90.00
#
_symmetry.space_group_name_H-M   'P 1'
#
loop_
_entity.id
_entity.type
_entity.pdbx_description
1 polymer ?
#
loop_
_entity_poly.entity_id
_entity_poly.type
_entity_poly.pdbx_seq_one_letter_code
_entity_poly.pdbx_strand_id
1 'polypeptide(L)'
;MRHLSRPARVARHMARLACLPALVVAGAALASAPGEVKTGPQTAGVSGAIHHEAPRVRPMTALTYEVFEATVEHADLAECPAALAHEGRFCRLVLQNDALHVFAFAEDGDQPLQALVEYPIEAIRFPD
;
A
#
# COMPACT_ATOMS: atom_id res chain seq x y z
N MET A 1 -22.16 -42.03 59.03
CA MET A 1 -21.83 -43.27 58.29
C MET A 1 -21.10 -42.84 57.02
N ARG A 2 -19.78 -43.08 56.89
CA ARG A 2 -19.19 -44.26 56.22
C ARG A 2 -19.53 -44.23 54.71
N HIS A 3 -18.63 -44.27 53.74
CA HIS A 3 -17.21 -44.65 53.65
C HIS A 3 -16.74 -44.27 52.21
N LEU A 4 -15.44 -43.99 52.04
CA LEU A 4 -14.50 -44.47 50.99
C LEU A 4 -14.96 -44.42 49.50
N SER A 5 -14.13 -44.22 48.48
CA SER A 5 -12.70 -43.99 48.30
C SER A 5 -12.45 -43.87 46.78
N ARG A 6 -11.44 -43.09 46.41
CA ARG A 6 -10.63 -43.13 45.15
C ARG A 6 -10.17 -44.58 44.79
N PRO A 7 -9.65 -44.92 43.57
CA PRO A 7 -8.66 -44.18 42.73
C PRO A 7 -8.88 -44.36 41.19
N ALA A 8 -8.13 -43.80 40.23
CA ALA A 8 -6.70 -43.93 39.93
C ALA A 8 -6.26 -42.88 38.88
N ARG A 9 -5.22 -42.11 39.19
CA ARG A 9 -3.90 -42.06 38.52
C ARG A 9 -3.93 -42.18 36.99
N VAL A 10 -3.53 -41.12 36.30
CA VAL A 10 -2.36 -41.19 35.41
C VAL A 10 -1.57 -39.89 35.54
N ALA A 11 -0.33 -40.02 35.99
CA ALA A 11 0.68 -38.99 35.98
C ALA A 11 1.01 -38.62 34.53
N ARG A 12 1.01 -37.32 34.20
CA ARG A 12 1.78 -36.83 33.05
C ARG A 12 2.95 -36.02 33.59
N HIS A 13 4.06 -36.74 33.65
CA HIS A 13 5.44 -36.32 33.50
C HIS A 13 5.79 -34.86 33.75
N MET A 14 6.60 -34.70 34.81
CA MET A 14 7.72 -33.75 34.84
C MET A 14 8.43 -33.71 33.49
N ALA A 15 8.44 -32.56 32.84
CA ALA A 15 9.56 -32.14 32.02
C ALA A 15 9.96 -30.77 32.54
N ARG A 16 10.96 -30.80 33.43
CA ARG A 16 11.61 -29.62 33.99
C ARG A 16 12.17 -28.77 32.85
N LEU A 17 11.90 -27.48 32.94
CA LEU A 17 12.68 -26.41 32.31
C LEU A 17 14.18 -26.78 32.33
N ALA A 18 14.76 -26.93 31.14
CA ALA A 18 16.20 -26.87 30.95
C ALA A 18 16.47 -25.86 29.84
N CYS A 19 16.92 -24.69 30.30
CA CYS A 19 17.54 -23.62 29.54
C CYS A 19 18.71 -24.16 28.72
N LEU A 20 18.75 -23.85 27.42
CA LEU A 20 19.99 -23.68 26.65
C LEU A 20 19.74 -22.60 25.58
N PRO A 21 20.70 -21.68 25.40
CA PRO A 21 20.46 -20.34 24.86
C PRO A 21 20.25 -20.38 23.36
N ALA A 22 19.20 -19.69 22.89
CA ALA A 22 19.08 -19.34 21.49
C ALA A 22 20.26 -18.43 21.13
N LEU A 23 21.19 -18.95 20.32
CA LEU A 23 22.23 -18.17 19.67
C LEU A 23 21.51 -17.23 18.68
N VAL A 24 21.16 -16.03 19.13
CA VAL A 24 20.75 -14.95 18.23
C VAL A 24 22.03 -14.48 17.56
N VAL A 25 22.33 -15.04 16.38
CA VAL A 25 23.21 -14.34 15.44
C VAL A 25 22.46 -13.09 15.04
N ALA A 26 22.75 -11.99 15.73
CA ALA A 26 22.42 -10.65 15.28
C ALA A 26 23.22 -10.43 13.99
N GLY A 27 22.63 -10.83 12.86
CA GLY A 27 23.04 -10.32 11.57
C GLY A 27 22.81 -8.82 11.63
N ALA A 28 23.90 -8.06 11.81
CA ALA A 28 23.86 -6.62 11.61
C ALA A 28 23.45 -6.40 10.15
N ALA A 29 22.17 -6.13 9.93
CA ALA A 29 21.72 -5.55 8.69
C ALA A 29 22.50 -4.23 8.55
N LEU A 30 23.41 -4.16 7.58
CA LEU A 30 24.02 -2.92 7.13
C LEU A 30 22.90 -2.08 6.49
N ALA A 31 22.11 -1.40 7.33
CA ALA A 31 21.29 -0.31 6.87
C ALA A 31 22.26 0.76 6.36
N SER A 32 22.22 1.03 5.05
CA SER A 32 22.92 2.18 4.50
C SER A 32 22.37 3.42 5.18
N ALA A 33 23.16 4.07 6.04
CA ALA A 33 22.88 5.44 6.44
C ALA A 33 22.86 6.30 5.16
N PRO A 34 21.98 7.30 5.04
CA PRO A 34 22.03 8.21 3.91
C PRO A 34 23.42 8.85 3.87
N GLY A 35 24.16 8.57 2.81
CA GLY A 35 25.49 9.13 2.62
C GLY A 35 25.42 10.66 2.63
N GLU A 36 26.40 11.30 3.25
CA GLU A 36 26.52 12.75 3.31
C GLU A 36 26.71 13.28 1.88
N VAL A 37 25.64 13.82 1.29
CA VAL A 37 25.69 14.36 -0.07
C VAL A 37 26.42 15.70 -0.01
N LYS A 38 27.70 15.70 -0.40
CA LYS A 38 28.49 16.93 -0.50
C LYS A 38 27.95 17.80 -1.65
N THR A 39 27.03 18.69 -1.35
CA THR A 39 26.50 19.66 -2.32
C THR A 39 27.42 20.88 -2.42
N GLY A 40 27.42 21.53 -3.59
CA GLY A 40 28.28 22.69 -3.88
C GLY A 40 27.89 23.95 -3.10
N PRO A 41 28.68 25.03 -3.18
CA PRO A 41 28.44 26.28 -2.43
C PRO A 41 27.04 26.87 -2.65
N GLN A 42 26.38 26.55 -3.77
CA GLN A 42 25.01 26.95 -4.08
C GLN A 42 23.93 26.38 -3.16
N THR A 43 24.23 25.37 -2.33
CA THR A 43 23.30 24.82 -1.32
C THR A 43 23.68 25.21 0.11
N ALA A 44 24.65 26.12 0.29
CA ALA A 44 25.03 26.63 1.59
C ALA A 44 23.83 27.32 2.26
N GLY A 45 23.22 26.65 3.24
CA GLY A 45 22.02 27.12 3.95
C GLY A 45 20.74 26.35 3.63
N VAL A 46 20.75 25.42 2.68
CA VAL A 46 19.65 24.48 2.45
C VAL A 46 19.85 23.28 3.38
N SER A 47 19.22 23.34 4.55
CA SER A 47 19.23 22.24 5.52
C SER A 47 18.27 21.13 5.11
N GLY A 48 18.62 20.34 4.10
CA GLY A 48 18.06 19.00 3.93
C GLY A 48 17.71 18.57 2.51
N ALA A 49 17.46 17.28 2.37
CA ALA A 49 16.86 16.70 1.17
C ALA A 49 15.44 17.26 1.00
N ILE A 50 15.05 17.53 -0.26
CA ILE A 50 13.75 18.11 -0.66
C ILE A 50 12.57 17.20 -0.24
N HIS A 51 12.84 15.98 0.21
CA HIS A 51 11.90 15.09 0.88
C HIS A 51 12.31 14.90 2.35
N HIS A 52 11.76 15.75 3.23
CA HIS A 52 11.93 15.63 4.68
C HIS A 52 11.11 14.48 5.29
N GLU A 53 10.26 13.82 4.50
CA GLU A 53 9.47 12.68 4.93
C GLU A 53 10.10 11.36 4.47
N ALA A 54 10.11 10.35 5.35
CA ALA A 54 10.52 9.00 4.99
C ALA A 54 9.64 8.42 3.86
N PRO A 55 10.19 7.59 2.96
CA PRO A 55 9.39 6.91 1.94
C PRO A 55 8.24 6.12 2.58
N ARG A 56 7.01 6.42 2.18
CA ARG A 56 5.82 5.67 2.62
C ARG A 56 5.63 4.47 1.70
N VAL A 57 5.82 3.27 2.23
CA VAL A 57 5.55 2.01 1.49
C VAL A 57 4.09 1.62 1.74
N ARG A 58 3.26 1.61 0.70
CA ARG A 58 1.87 1.13 0.78
C ARG A 58 1.78 -0.30 0.24
N PRO A 59 1.15 -1.26 0.97
CA PRO A 59 0.97 -2.62 0.48
C PRO A 59 0.10 -2.64 -0.77
N MET A 60 0.58 -3.27 -1.84
CA MET A 60 0.04 -3.15 -3.21
C MET A 60 -1.12 -4.13 -3.50
N THR A 61 -1.96 -4.44 -2.51
CA THR A 61 -3.05 -5.41 -2.68
C THR A 61 -4.25 -4.86 -3.45
N ALA A 62 -4.39 -3.54 -3.53
CA ALA A 62 -5.31 -2.83 -4.43
C ALA A 62 -4.72 -1.43 -4.72
N LEU A 63 -4.85 -0.94 -5.96
CA LEU A 63 -4.49 0.44 -6.28
C LEU A 63 -5.53 1.37 -5.65
N THR A 64 -5.14 2.10 -4.60
CA THR A 64 -5.99 3.11 -3.96
C THR A 64 -5.89 4.43 -4.71
N TYR A 65 -6.91 5.29 -4.56
CA TYR A 65 -6.86 6.62 -5.14
C TYR A 65 -5.67 7.44 -4.63
N GLU A 66 -5.34 7.38 -3.34
CA GLU A 66 -4.17 8.10 -2.79
C GLU A 66 -2.87 7.77 -3.52
N VAL A 67 -2.63 6.48 -3.82
CA VAL A 67 -1.43 6.06 -4.55
C VAL A 67 -1.51 6.48 -6.01
N PHE A 68 -2.67 6.32 -6.65
CA PHE A 68 -2.89 6.75 -8.03
C PHE A 68 -2.68 8.27 -8.19
N GLU A 69 -3.29 9.08 -7.33
CA GLU A 69 -3.24 10.53 -7.36
C GLU A 69 -1.80 11.05 -7.19
N ALA A 70 -1.02 10.41 -6.32
CA ALA A 70 0.37 10.78 -6.09
C ALA A 70 1.31 10.40 -7.24
N THR A 71 0.92 9.50 -8.15
CA THR A 71 1.85 8.88 -9.10
C THR A 71 1.45 8.98 -10.56
N VAL A 72 0.19 9.32 -10.86
CA VAL A 72 -0.35 9.36 -12.21
C VAL A 72 -0.84 10.76 -12.53
N GLU A 73 -0.39 11.34 -13.65
CA GLU A 73 -0.96 12.58 -14.16
C GLU A 73 -2.34 12.29 -14.73
N HIS A 74 -3.37 12.93 -14.18
CA HIS A 74 -4.75 12.65 -14.51
C HIS A 74 -5.61 13.92 -14.46
N ALA A 75 -6.78 13.83 -15.09
CA ALA A 75 -7.84 14.83 -14.99
C ALA A 75 -9.05 14.24 -14.27
N ASP A 76 -9.74 15.09 -13.52
CA ASP A 76 -10.98 14.75 -12.85
C ASP A 76 -12.14 14.79 -13.84
N LEU A 77 -12.96 13.75 -13.84
CA LEU A 77 -14.24 13.77 -14.56
C LEU A 77 -15.36 14.15 -13.59
N ALA A 78 -16.20 15.09 -14.02
CA ALA A 78 -17.41 15.44 -13.27
C ALA A 78 -18.39 14.26 -13.19
N GLU A 79 -18.45 13.45 -14.26
CA GLU A 79 -19.27 12.25 -14.35
C GLU A 79 -18.47 11.11 -14.97
N CYS A 80 -18.69 9.90 -14.47
CA CYS A 80 -18.14 8.69 -15.09
C CYS A 80 -18.82 8.40 -16.44
N PRO A 81 -18.09 7.89 -17.44
CA PRO A 81 -18.70 7.42 -18.68
C PRO A 81 -19.69 6.29 -18.39
N ALA A 82 -20.71 6.14 -19.23
CA ALA A 82 -21.82 5.19 -19.02
C ALA A 82 -21.37 3.73 -18.74
N ALA A 83 -20.23 3.31 -19.30
CA ALA A 83 -19.66 1.98 -19.07
C ALA A 83 -19.16 1.77 -17.63
N LEU A 84 -18.83 2.84 -16.91
CA LEU A 84 -18.28 2.82 -15.56
C LEU A 84 -19.21 3.45 -14.50
N ALA A 85 -20.22 4.21 -14.95
CA ALA A 85 -21.17 4.90 -14.10
C ALA A 85 -21.87 3.93 -13.15
N HIS A 86 -21.65 4.15 -11.85
CA HIS A 86 -22.31 3.45 -10.77
C HIS A 86 -22.36 4.35 -9.54
N GLU A 87 -23.32 4.10 -8.64
CA GLU A 87 -23.42 4.83 -7.38
C GLU A 87 -22.15 4.60 -6.52
N GLY A 88 -21.72 5.64 -5.80
CA GLY A 88 -20.55 5.57 -4.93
C GLY A 88 -19.23 5.44 -5.68
N ARG A 89 -19.15 5.95 -6.92
CA ARG A 89 -17.94 5.97 -7.73
C ARG A 89 -17.61 7.35 -8.26
N PHE A 90 -16.32 7.63 -8.35
CA PHE A 90 -15.77 8.74 -9.10
C PHE A 90 -14.74 8.26 -10.11
N CYS A 91 -14.56 9.03 -11.19
CA CYS A 91 -13.67 8.66 -12.30
C CYS A 91 -12.54 9.65 -12.52
N ARG A 92 -11.38 9.12 -12.92
CA ARG A 92 -10.18 9.86 -13.31
C ARG A 92 -9.75 9.45 -14.70
N LEU A 93 -9.40 10.43 -15.51
CA LEU A 93 -9.00 10.26 -16.90
C LEU A 93 -7.50 10.44 -17.04
N VAL A 94 -6.86 9.52 -17.75
CA VAL A 94 -5.43 9.55 -18.08
C VAL A 94 -5.29 9.45 -19.60
N LEU A 95 -4.46 10.31 -20.17
CA LEU A 95 -4.08 10.22 -21.58
C LEU A 95 -2.70 9.58 -21.67
N GLN A 96 -2.63 8.36 -22.17
CA GLN A 96 -1.38 7.61 -22.26
C GLN A 96 -1.46 6.57 -23.38
N ASN A 97 -0.36 6.40 -24.13
CA ASN A 97 -0.24 5.41 -25.21
C ASN A 97 -1.36 5.52 -26.27
N ASP A 98 -1.61 6.73 -26.78
CA ASP A 98 -2.62 7.00 -27.81
C ASP A 98 -4.05 6.53 -27.45
N ALA A 99 -4.34 6.47 -26.14
CA ALA A 99 -5.66 6.13 -25.62
C ALA A 99 -6.03 6.96 -24.39
N LEU A 100 -7.34 7.15 -24.19
CA LEU A 100 -7.91 7.61 -22.92
C LEU A 100 -8.19 6.41 -22.03
N HIS A 101 -7.64 6.45 -20.82
CA HIS A 101 -7.88 5.47 -19.78
C HIS A 101 -8.76 6.13 -18.71
N VAL A 102 -9.92 5.57 -18.43
CA VAL A 102 -10.80 6.05 -17.37
C VAL A 102 -10.81 5.04 -16.22
N PHE A 103 -10.26 5.44 -15.09
CA PHE A 103 -10.19 4.67 -13.86
C PHE A 103 -11.37 5.04 -12.97
N ALA A 104 -12.12 4.06 -12.49
CA ALA A 104 -13.23 4.25 -11.55
C ALA A 104 -12.85 3.73 -10.17
N PHE A 105 -12.91 4.61 -9.18
CA PHE A 105 -12.63 4.32 -7.78
C PHE A 105 -13.92 4.33 -6.96
N ALA A 106 -13.94 3.60 -5.84
CA ALA A 106 -15.00 3.76 -4.85
C ALA A 106 -14.88 5.11 -4.14
N GLU A 107 -15.98 5.75 -3.78
CA GLU A 107 -15.98 6.93 -2.90
C GLU A 107 -15.69 6.56 -1.43
N ASP A 108 -16.12 5.37 -1.03
CA ASP A 108 -16.00 4.87 0.34
C ASP A 108 -14.63 4.24 0.66
N GLY A 109 -14.30 4.22 1.95
CA GLY A 109 -13.12 3.56 2.49
C GLY A 109 -11.81 4.15 1.95
N ASP A 110 -10.84 3.29 1.65
CA ASP A 110 -9.55 3.69 1.08
C ASP A 110 -9.62 3.97 -0.43
N GLN A 111 -10.83 4.11 -0.98
CA GLN A 111 -11.09 4.40 -2.39
C GLN A 111 -10.32 3.46 -3.34
N PRO A 112 -10.55 2.13 -3.27
CA PRO A 112 -9.89 1.19 -4.14
C PRO A 112 -10.37 1.34 -5.58
N LEU A 113 -9.46 1.08 -6.55
CA LEU A 113 -9.81 0.93 -7.95
C LEU A 113 -10.84 -0.20 -8.10
N GLN A 114 -11.97 0.09 -8.74
CA GLN A 114 -13.05 -0.88 -8.99
C GLN A 114 -13.14 -1.29 -10.46
N ALA A 115 -12.80 -0.40 -11.40
CA ALA A 115 -12.87 -0.68 -12.83
C ALA A 115 -11.99 0.28 -13.65
N LEU A 116 -11.68 -0.14 -14.89
CA LEU A 116 -10.95 0.63 -15.89
C LEU A 116 -11.62 0.39 -17.25
N VAL A 117 -11.70 1.43 -18.06
CA VAL A 117 -12.00 1.32 -19.50
C VAL A 117 -10.98 2.11 -20.30
N GLU A 118 -10.66 1.61 -21.48
CA GLU A 118 -9.78 2.25 -22.45
C GLU A 118 -10.59 2.65 -23.68
N TYR A 119 -10.36 3.87 -24.18
CA TYR A 119 -10.87 4.36 -25.45
C TYR A 119 -9.69 4.75 -26.35
N PRO A 120 -9.50 4.08 -27.50
CA PRO A 120 -8.51 4.52 -28.48
C PRO A 120 -8.82 5.94 -28.94
N ILE A 121 -7.81 6.80 -29.06
CA ILE A 121 -8.02 8.21 -29.45
C ILE A 121 -8.69 8.31 -30.82
N GLU A 122 -8.40 7.38 -31.74
CA GLU A 122 -8.98 7.36 -33.09
C GLU A 122 -10.48 7.04 -33.09
N ALA A 123 -10.99 6.43 -32.02
CA ALA A 123 -12.41 6.12 -31.87
C ALA A 123 -13.22 7.30 -31.33
N ILE A 124 -12.57 8.34 -30.79
CA ILE A 124 -13.26 9.50 -30.22
C ILE A 124 -13.78 10.40 -31.33
N ARG A 125 -15.05 10.76 -31.24
CA ARG A 125 -15.70 11.70 -32.15
C ARG A 125 -16.10 12.95 -31.38
N PHE A 126 -15.62 14.09 -31.83
CA PHE A 126 -16.11 15.39 -31.36
C PHE A 126 -17.31 15.78 -32.22
N PRO A 127 -18.43 16.24 -31.62
CA PRO A 127 -19.48 16.86 -32.40
C PRO A 127 -18.95 18.12 -33.11
N ASP A 128 -19.44 18.37 -34.32
CA ASP A 128 -19.13 19.58 -35.10
C ASP A 128 -19.59 20.86 -34.40
#